data_AF-A0AAV7HYX5-F1
#
_entry.id   AF-A0AAV7HYX5-F1
#
_cell.length_a   1.000
_cell.length_b   1.000
_cell.length_c   1.000
_cell.angle_alpha   90.00
_cell.angle_beta   90.00
_cell.angle_gamma   90.00
#
_symmetry.space_group_name_H-M   'P 1'
#
loop_
_entity.id
_entity.type
_entity.pdbx_description
1 polymer ?
#
loop_
_entity_poly.entity_id
_entity_poly.type
_entity_poly.pdbx_seq_one_letter_code
_entity_poly.pdbx_strand_id
1 'polypeptide(L)'
;MTAGIDVRHINDFDLDEYHNENHDPKAVYVIEWHDSVKMPLGGWKCYQAMVIDVSKSIKTLEKKLEALEGVKSPGPSVKPVEVLEQTDFSEDIEVVKTLTTENPKKTLRFSDDIKNIKTSDKEVAIIKEIPYGDLNSAKEQPGEGSTSNHQLGDSNKEALYEDKLKANKRPSNFHLPPSGDPKKCKPVKSAKMKELGHEGSGVWITRDQWDEAKRKNSFTAMTGSLLSSVFPVDVLLKSNYKGGSSKNTEFKDKKYKALDEKLLRVIRETVQEKHKDFKDGPFGTAVNNKCGKVRNEMKKQKLKAEKLLEEAARND
;
A
#
# COMPACT_ATOMS: atom_id res chain seq x y z
N MET A 1 17.43 3.45 0.75
CA MET A 1 16.94 2.99 -0.56
C MET A 1 17.11 1.47 -0.60
N THR A 2 16.44 0.76 -1.50
CA THR A 2 16.54 -0.72 -1.55
C THR A 2 17.02 -1.15 -2.93
N ALA A 3 18.12 -1.92 -2.98
CA ALA A 3 18.63 -2.53 -4.20
C ALA A 3 18.21 -4.00 -4.30
N GLY A 4 18.13 -4.52 -5.53
CA GLY A 4 18.00 -5.97 -5.78
C GLY A 4 16.56 -6.47 -5.97
N ILE A 5 15.61 -5.58 -6.24
CA ILE A 5 14.24 -5.98 -6.57
C ILE A 5 14.18 -6.43 -8.02
N ASP A 6 13.67 -7.63 -8.26
CA ASP A 6 13.46 -8.13 -9.63
C ASP A 6 12.45 -7.23 -10.36
N VAL A 7 12.79 -6.78 -11.57
CA VAL A 7 11.93 -5.86 -12.35
C VAL A 7 10.54 -6.43 -12.60
N ARG A 8 10.40 -7.76 -12.60
CA ARG A 8 9.10 -8.45 -12.77
C ARG A 8 8.15 -8.27 -11.59
N HIS A 9 8.64 -7.79 -10.46
CA HIS A 9 7.82 -7.47 -9.28
C HIS A 9 7.35 -6.02 -9.28
N ILE A 10 7.71 -5.23 -10.29
CA ILE A 10 7.30 -3.85 -10.46
C ILE A 10 6.14 -3.84 -11.46
N ASN A 11 4.93 -3.55 -10.98
CA ASN A 11 3.73 -3.58 -11.81
C ASN A 11 3.78 -2.50 -12.89
N ASP A 12 3.40 -2.87 -14.11
CA ASP A 12 3.38 -2.01 -15.30
C ASP A 12 4.73 -1.36 -15.65
N PHE A 13 5.84 -1.97 -15.21
CA PHE A 13 7.18 -1.52 -15.58
C PHE A 13 7.61 -2.15 -16.91
N ASP A 14 7.81 -1.31 -17.92
CA ASP A 14 8.36 -1.70 -19.21
C ASP A 14 9.87 -1.44 -19.24
N LEU A 15 10.63 -2.53 -19.33
CA LEU A 15 12.09 -2.49 -19.30
C LEU A 15 12.69 -1.90 -20.58
N ASP A 16 12.07 -2.18 -21.73
CA ASP A 16 12.53 -1.68 -23.02
C ASP A 16 12.26 -0.16 -23.10
N GLU A 17 11.12 0.30 -22.59
CA GLU A 17 10.83 1.74 -22.47
C GLU A 17 11.85 2.45 -21.57
N TYR A 18 12.26 1.82 -20.46
CA TYR A 18 13.27 2.36 -19.54
C TYR A 18 14.63 2.56 -20.23
N HIS A 19 15.12 1.56 -20.97
CA HIS A 19 16.42 1.65 -21.67
C HIS A 19 16.42 2.62 -22.86
N ASN A 20 15.25 2.89 -23.44
CA ASN A 20 15.11 3.82 -24.57
C ASN A 20 15.05 5.31 -24.15
N GLU A 21 15.37 5.65 -22.89
CA GLU A 21 15.34 7.00 -22.31
C GLU A 21 13.97 7.72 -22.40
N ASN A 22 12.90 7.02 -22.81
CA ASN A 22 11.54 7.57 -22.90
C ASN A 22 10.78 7.47 -21.57
N HIS A 23 11.44 7.02 -20.52
CA HIS A 23 10.87 6.79 -19.21
C HIS A 23 10.86 8.07 -18.35
N ASP A 24 9.73 8.37 -17.70
CA ASP A 24 9.64 9.46 -16.73
C ASP A 24 10.36 9.09 -15.43
N PRO A 25 11.49 9.75 -15.07
CA PRO A 25 12.25 9.43 -13.86
C PRO A 25 11.49 9.75 -12.56
N LYS A 26 10.33 10.41 -12.65
CA LYS A 26 9.42 10.69 -11.54
C LYS A 26 8.21 9.76 -11.49
N ALA A 27 8.12 8.79 -12.38
CA ALA A 27 7.07 7.79 -12.35
C ALA A 27 7.11 6.99 -11.04
N VAL A 28 5.92 6.75 -10.50
CA VAL A 28 5.73 5.97 -9.27
C VAL A 28 5.09 4.66 -9.67
N TYR A 29 5.72 3.57 -9.24
CA TYR A 29 5.30 2.20 -9.52
C TYR A 29 4.79 1.53 -8.24
N VAL A 30 3.90 0.55 -8.43
CA VAL A 30 3.49 -0.37 -7.37
C VAL A 30 4.40 -1.58 -7.43
N ILE A 31 5.08 -1.87 -6.32
CA ILE A 31 6.07 -2.93 -6.22
C ILE A 31 5.57 -3.99 -5.26
N GLU A 32 5.50 -5.22 -5.73
CA GLU A 32 5.22 -6.37 -4.88
C GLU A 32 6.51 -6.82 -4.18
N TRP A 33 6.44 -6.98 -2.87
CA TRP A 33 7.58 -7.40 -2.06
C TRP A 33 7.47 -8.90 -1.75
N HIS A 34 8.40 -9.66 -2.32
CA HIS A 34 8.43 -11.11 -2.26
C HIS A 34 9.49 -11.58 -1.26
N ASP A 35 9.11 -11.69 0.01
CA ASP A 35 9.99 -12.20 1.09
C ASP A 35 10.19 -13.71 1.06
N SER A 36 9.41 -14.44 0.26
CA SER A 36 9.43 -15.90 0.24
C SER A 36 9.01 -16.47 -1.10
N VAL A 37 9.19 -17.77 -1.31
CA VAL A 37 8.81 -18.46 -2.57
C VAL A 37 7.30 -18.71 -2.63
N LYS A 38 6.62 -18.82 -1.48
CA LYS A 38 5.20 -19.13 -1.41
C LYS A 38 4.38 -17.88 -1.12
N MET A 39 3.39 -17.60 -1.97
CA MET A 39 2.48 -16.49 -1.76
C MET A 39 1.74 -16.61 -0.42
N PRO A 40 1.80 -15.59 0.46
CA PRO A 40 1.12 -15.62 1.74
C PRO A 40 -0.41 -15.54 1.57
N LEU A 41 -1.16 -15.98 2.59
CA LEU A 41 -2.60 -15.79 2.65
C LEU A 41 -2.90 -14.28 2.72
N GLY A 42 -3.39 -13.72 1.62
CA GLY A 42 -3.64 -12.28 1.46
C GLY A 42 -2.86 -11.61 0.34
N GLY A 43 -1.95 -12.33 -0.33
CA GLY A 43 -1.13 -11.77 -1.41
C GLY A 43 0.12 -11.06 -0.90
N TRP A 44 1.01 -10.67 -1.81
CA TRP A 44 2.25 -9.98 -1.48
C TRP A 44 1.99 -8.59 -0.91
N LYS A 45 2.90 -8.11 -0.06
CA LYS A 45 2.86 -6.71 0.38
C LYS A 45 3.19 -5.83 -0.82
N CYS A 46 2.45 -4.73 -1.00
CA CYS A 46 2.69 -3.79 -2.08
C CYS A 46 3.18 -2.45 -1.54
N TYR A 47 4.14 -1.85 -2.23
CA TYR A 47 4.74 -0.56 -1.88
C TYR A 47 4.68 0.38 -3.08
N GLN A 48 4.65 1.69 -2.83
CA GLN A 48 4.84 2.70 -3.86
C GLN A 48 6.29 3.15 -3.83
N ALA A 49 6.95 3.07 -4.98
CA ALA A 49 8.34 3.47 -5.09
C ALA A 49 8.68 4.01 -6.48
N MET A 50 9.78 4.74 -6.55
CA MET A 50 10.38 5.20 -7.80
C MET A 50 11.55 4.28 -8.17
N VAL A 51 11.67 3.94 -9.45
CA VAL A 51 12.83 3.21 -9.98
C VAL A 51 13.95 4.21 -10.21
N ILE A 52 15.06 4.07 -9.49
CA ILE A 52 16.23 4.93 -9.65
C ILE A 52 17.11 4.42 -10.79
N ASP A 53 17.39 3.12 -10.80
CA ASP A 53 18.33 2.50 -11.72
C ASP A 53 17.99 1.02 -11.91
N VAL A 54 18.34 0.44 -13.07
CA VAL A 54 18.13 -0.97 -13.41
C VAL A 54 19.45 -1.57 -13.93
N SER A 55 19.76 -2.79 -13.50
CA SER A 55 20.95 -3.49 -13.95
C SER A 55 20.78 -5.01 -13.92
N LYS A 56 21.56 -5.70 -14.77
CA LYS A 56 21.67 -7.17 -14.75
C LYS A 56 22.40 -7.72 -13.51
N SER A 57 23.10 -6.85 -12.76
CA SER A 57 23.93 -7.26 -11.64
C SER A 57 23.58 -6.46 -10.38
N ILE A 58 23.20 -7.18 -9.32
CA ILE A 58 22.95 -6.60 -7.99
C ILE A 58 24.20 -5.84 -7.50
N LYS A 59 25.41 -6.37 -7.71
CA LYS A 59 26.66 -5.70 -7.31
C LYS A 59 26.86 -4.35 -7.96
N THR A 60 26.43 -4.21 -9.22
CA THR A 60 26.49 -2.92 -9.93
C THR A 60 25.53 -1.92 -9.29
N LEU A 61 24.32 -2.37 -8.92
CA LEU A 61 23.35 -1.54 -8.22
C LEU A 61 23.82 -1.15 -6.81
N GLU A 62 24.40 -2.07 -6.04
CA GLU A 62 24.94 -1.78 -4.71
C GLU A 62 26.04 -0.71 -4.78
N LYS A 63 26.95 -0.81 -5.75
CA LYS A 63 27.99 0.21 -5.97
C LYS A 63 27.40 1.57 -6.35
N LYS A 64 26.37 1.59 -7.19
CA LYS A 64 25.64 2.83 -7.54
C LYS A 64 24.90 3.39 -6.33
N LEU A 65 24.30 2.54 -5.50
CA LEU A 65 23.61 2.92 -4.27
C LEU A 65 24.59 3.56 -3.27
N GLU A 66 25.75 2.94 -3.06
CA GLU A 66 26.81 3.49 -2.21
C GLU A 66 27.30 4.85 -2.73
N ALA A 67 27.43 5.01 -4.06
CA ALA A 67 27.76 6.30 -4.66
C ALA A 67 26.67 7.36 -4.43
N LEU A 68 25.39 6.98 -4.50
CA LEU A 68 24.26 7.88 -4.24
C LEU A 68 24.12 8.26 -2.76
N GLU A 69 24.39 7.34 -1.84
CA GLU A 69 24.37 7.58 -0.38
C GLU A 69 25.66 8.25 0.12
N GLY A 70 26.74 8.21 -0.67
CA GLY A 70 28.10 8.60 -0.29
C GLY A 70 28.61 9.96 -0.79
N VAL A 71 27.84 10.75 -1.56
CA VAL A 71 28.26 12.14 -1.89
C VAL A 71 28.11 13.03 -0.65
N LYS A 72 29.12 13.04 0.22
CA LYS A 72 29.33 14.16 1.14
C LYS A 72 29.59 15.40 0.28
N SER A 73 28.79 16.45 0.45
CA SER A 73 28.97 17.74 -0.24
C SER A 73 30.45 18.15 -0.22
N PRO A 74 30.97 18.78 -1.29
CA PRO A 74 32.29 19.39 -1.25
C PRO A 74 32.27 20.43 -0.12
N GLY A 75 32.95 20.14 0.99
CA GLY A 75 33.13 21.09 2.07
C GLY A 75 33.94 22.29 1.54
N PRO A 76 33.66 23.52 2.02
CA PRO A 76 34.41 24.70 1.60
C PRO A 76 35.89 24.52 1.99
N SER A 77 36.76 24.35 1.00
CA SER A 77 38.20 24.39 1.19
C SER A 77 38.61 25.85 1.35
N VAL A 78 38.72 26.29 2.60
CA VAL A 78 39.58 27.42 2.96
C VAL A 78 40.47 26.93 4.08
N LYS A 79 41.78 26.95 3.83
CA LYS A 79 42.73 27.16 4.92
C LYS A 79 43.64 28.34 4.60
N PRO A 80 43.99 29.13 5.63
CA PRO A 80 44.73 30.38 5.51
C PRO A 80 46.23 30.13 5.49
N VAL A 81 46.92 31.10 4.91
CA VAL A 81 48.38 31.29 4.98
C VAL A 81 48.80 31.50 6.43
N GLU A 82 49.81 30.77 6.89
CA GLU A 82 50.55 31.13 8.11
C GLU A 82 52.06 30.97 7.87
N VAL A 83 52.73 32.10 8.10
CA VAL A 83 54.16 32.37 8.00
C VAL A 83 54.84 31.83 9.24
N LEU A 84 56.02 31.20 9.10
CA LEU A 84 56.89 30.92 10.23
C LEU A 84 58.36 31.04 9.83
N GLU A 85 59.03 32.01 10.44
CA GLU A 85 60.48 32.17 10.48
C GLU A 85 61.11 31.21 11.49
N GLN A 86 62.21 30.60 11.03
CA GLN A 86 63.48 30.28 11.69
C GLN A 86 63.51 29.97 13.21
N THR A 87 64.11 28.82 13.55
CA THR A 87 65.52 28.77 13.98
C THR A 87 66.01 27.33 14.16
N ASP A 88 67.28 27.14 13.81
CA ASP A 88 68.08 25.92 13.87
C ASP A 88 68.24 25.36 15.28
N PHE A 89 68.35 24.03 15.43
CA PHE A 89 69.44 23.38 16.19
C PHE A 89 69.44 21.84 16.02
N SER A 90 70.63 21.36 15.64
CA SER A 90 71.24 20.04 15.50
C SER A 90 70.62 18.73 16.03
N GLU A 91 70.69 17.75 15.10
CA GLU A 91 71.37 16.43 15.15
C GLU A 91 70.88 15.31 16.10
N ASP A 92 70.24 14.33 15.44
CA ASP A 92 70.64 12.91 15.31
C ASP A 92 70.99 12.08 16.54
N ILE A 93 70.05 11.22 16.99
CA ILE A 93 70.31 9.83 17.42
C ILE A 93 69.08 8.95 17.17
N GLU A 94 69.22 7.90 16.34
CA GLU A 94 68.28 6.77 16.25
C GLU A 94 68.52 5.77 17.40
N VAL A 95 67.49 5.49 18.23
CA VAL A 95 67.43 4.28 19.08
C VAL A 95 65.98 3.77 19.18
N VAL A 96 65.70 2.69 18.45
CA VAL A 96 65.15 1.40 18.91
C VAL A 96 63.86 1.34 19.78
N LYS A 97 62.98 0.40 19.37
CA LYS A 97 62.04 -0.47 20.14
C LYS A 97 60.53 -0.13 20.22
N THR A 98 59.79 -0.92 19.44
CA THR A 98 58.73 -1.88 19.83
C THR A 98 57.48 -1.47 20.62
N LEU A 99 56.40 -2.17 20.25
CA LEU A 99 55.25 -2.66 21.02
C LEU A 99 53.93 -1.87 20.97
N THR A 100 52.93 -2.58 20.40
CA THR A 100 51.51 -2.68 20.81
C THR A 100 50.70 -1.37 20.80
N THR A 101 49.44 -1.37 20.37
CA THR A 101 48.34 -1.98 21.13
C THR A 101 47.08 -2.03 20.27
N GLU A 102 46.34 -3.12 20.45
CA GLU A 102 45.01 -3.43 19.93
C GLU A 102 43.94 -2.41 20.37
N ASN A 103 42.91 -2.19 19.55
CA ASN A 103 41.49 -2.19 19.98
C ASN A 103 40.50 -2.04 18.79
N PRO A 104 39.18 -2.27 18.96
CA PRO A 104 38.47 -3.26 18.14
C PRO A 104 37.37 -2.66 17.24
N LYS A 105 37.09 -3.35 16.14
CA LYS A 105 35.94 -3.06 15.26
C LYS A 105 34.75 -3.92 15.66
N LYS A 106 33.64 -3.27 16.03
CA LYS A 106 32.31 -3.88 16.14
C LYS A 106 31.77 -4.17 14.73
N THR A 107 31.62 -5.45 14.42
CA THR A 107 30.95 -5.96 13.21
C THR A 107 29.45 -6.03 13.45
N LEU A 108 28.68 -5.26 12.68
CA LEU A 108 27.24 -5.46 12.48
C LEU A 108 27.06 -6.64 11.53
N ARG A 109 26.51 -7.75 12.04
CA ARG A 109 26.09 -8.91 11.23
C ARG A 109 24.72 -8.63 10.63
N PHE A 110 24.63 -8.59 9.31
CA PHE A 110 23.39 -8.80 8.57
C PHE A 110 23.38 -10.24 8.04
N SER A 111 22.20 -10.84 8.08
CA SER A 111 21.87 -12.24 7.81
C SER A 111 22.30 -12.72 6.41
N ASP A 112 22.94 -13.89 6.38
CA ASP A 112 23.55 -14.56 5.22
C ASP A 112 22.58 -15.32 4.29
N ASP A 113 21.26 -15.09 4.36
CA ASP A 113 20.26 -15.99 3.77
C ASP A 113 19.78 -15.65 2.34
N ILE A 114 20.60 -14.95 1.54
CA ILE A 114 20.34 -14.76 0.09
C ILE A 114 21.52 -15.32 -0.72
N LYS A 115 21.75 -16.64 -0.63
CA LYS A 115 22.73 -17.34 -1.48
C LYS A 115 22.10 -18.58 -2.10
N ASN A 116 21.30 -18.37 -3.15
CA ASN A 116 21.23 -19.22 -4.35
C ASN A 116 20.06 -18.81 -5.25
N ILE A 117 20.24 -17.72 -5.99
CA ILE A 117 19.46 -17.51 -7.22
C ILE A 117 20.41 -17.87 -8.36
N LYS A 118 20.16 -19.00 -9.03
CA LYS A 118 20.83 -19.33 -10.29
C LYS A 118 20.59 -18.16 -11.25
N THR A 119 21.65 -17.53 -11.71
CA THR A 119 21.66 -16.41 -12.67
C THR A 119 21.14 -16.89 -14.03
N SER A 120 19.82 -16.97 -14.17
CA SER A 120 19.17 -16.63 -15.43
C SER A 120 19.20 -15.12 -15.57
N ASP A 121 19.33 -14.58 -16.78
CA ASP A 121 19.34 -13.15 -17.14
C ASP A 121 18.12 -12.39 -16.58
N LYS A 122 18.12 -12.08 -15.29
CA LYS A 122 17.06 -11.37 -14.60
C LYS A 122 17.61 -10.03 -14.17
N GLU A 123 17.04 -8.96 -14.72
CA GLU A 123 17.39 -7.61 -14.33
C GLU A 123 16.77 -7.26 -12.98
N VAL A 124 17.51 -6.46 -12.21
CA VAL A 124 17.12 -5.97 -10.88
C VAL A 124 17.12 -4.45 -10.88
N ALA A 125 16.36 -3.85 -9.96
CA ALA A 125 16.21 -2.41 -9.81
C ALA A 125 16.65 -1.90 -8.43
N ILE A 126 17.09 -0.64 -8.38
CA ILE A 126 17.17 0.18 -7.15
C ILE A 126 15.86 0.96 -7.05
N ILE A 127 15.22 0.86 -5.90
CA ILE A 127 13.99 1.59 -5.62
C ILE A 127 14.18 2.58 -4.48
N LYS A 128 13.44 3.68 -4.58
CA LYS A 128 13.24 4.60 -3.46
C LYS A 128 11.81 4.49 -2.99
N GLU A 129 11.63 3.84 -1.84
CA GLU A 129 10.34 3.82 -1.17
C GLU A 129 9.86 5.24 -0.91
N ILE A 130 8.59 5.48 -1.25
CA ILE A 130 7.90 6.69 -0.83
C ILE A 130 7.25 6.35 0.51
N PRO A 131 7.60 7.06 1.60
CA PRO A 131 7.07 6.73 2.92
C PRO A 131 5.54 6.75 2.88
N TYR A 132 4.96 5.58 3.15
CA TYR A 132 3.54 5.45 3.45
C TYR A 132 3.28 6.16 4.78
N GLY A 133 2.21 6.95 4.86
CA GLY A 133 1.61 7.23 6.17
C GLY A 133 1.09 5.90 6.73
N ASP A 134 1.52 5.52 7.93
CA ASP A 134 1.23 4.25 8.59
C ASP A 134 -0.27 3.89 8.51
N LEU A 135 -0.63 2.89 7.69
CA LEU A 135 -2.00 2.39 7.55
C LEU A 135 -2.23 1.03 8.22
N ASN A 136 -1.28 0.53 9.03
CA ASN A 136 -1.35 -0.80 9.63
C ASN A 136 -1.16 -0.85 11.16
N SER A 137 -1.55 0.19 11.89
CA SER A 137 -1.65 0.14 13.37
C SER A 137 -2.93 0.82 13.87
N ALA A 138 -4.00 0.03 14.00
CA ALA A 138 -5.10 0.32 14.91
C ALA A 138 -5.60 -1.00 15.52
N LYS A 139 -5.00 -1.38 16.64
CA LYS A 139 -5.48 -2.41 17.56
C LYS A 139 -5.54 -1.73 18.93
N GLU A 140 -6.74 -1.63 19.52
CA GLU A 140 -7.14 -1.24 20.90
C GLU A 140 -8.50 -0.50 20.82
N GLN A 141 -9.54 -0.63 21.65
CA GLN A 141 -10.09 -1.59 22.62
C GLN A 141 -11.63 -1.41 22.55
N PRO A 142 -12.46 -2.39 22.92
CA PRO A 142 -13.92 -2.22 22.95
C PRO A 142 -14.37 -1.53 24.25
N GLY A 143 -15.00 -0.37 24.12
CA GLY A 143 -15.74 0.28 25.20
C GLY A 143 -17.09 -0.38 25.41
N GLU A 144 -17.33 -0.84 26.63
CA GLU A 144 -18.62 -1.22 27.19
C GLU A 144 -19.57 -0.02 27.26
N GLY A 145 -20.88 -0.22 27.05
CA GLY A 145 -21.85 0.85 27.27
C GLY A 145 -23.28 0.61 26.76
N SER A 146 -24.04 -0.17 27.52
CA SER A 146 -25.46 0.03 27.85
C SER A 146 -26.53 0.08 26.75
N THR A 147 -27.28 -1.02 26.68
CA THR A 147 -28.69 -1.07 26.27
C THR A 147 -29.59 -0.64 27.43
N SER A 148 -30.51 0.31 27.22
CA SER A 148 -31.70 0.45 28.07
C SER A 148 -32.95 0.74 27.23
N ASN A 149 -33.95 -0.10 27.47
CA ASN A 149 -35.28 -0.11 26.87
C ASN A 149 -36.02 1.22 27.08
N HIS A 150 -36.75 1.64 26.04
CA HIS A 150 -37.79 2.65 26.13
C HIS A 150 -39.13 1.96 26.42
N GLN A 151 -39.74 2.30 27.55
CA GLN A 151 -41.11 1.95 27.87
C GLN A 151 -41.84 3.22 28.28
N LEU A 152 -42.88 3.55 27.49
CA LEU A 152 -43.93 4.54 27.77
C LEU A 152 -44.50 4.24 29.17
N GLY A 153 -44.69 5.17 30.09
CA GLY A 153 -45.25 6.51 29.95
C GLY A 153 -46.63 6.49 30.60
N ASP A 154 -46.73 6.92 31.87
CA ASP A 154 -47.78 7.83 32.37
C ASP A 154 -47.83 7.93 33.89
N SER A 155 -48.16 9.15 34.33
CA SER A 155 -48.79 9.54 35.62
C SER A 155 -47.89 10.13 36.72
N ASN A 156 -48.02 11.45 36.87
CA ASN A 156 -48.32 12.18 38.12
C ASN A 156 -47.38 12.05 39.33
N LYS A 157 -46.70 13.16 39.70
CA LYS A 157 -47.06 14.03 40.84
C LYS A 157 -45.97 15.05 41.16
N GLU A 158 -46.45 16.20 41.63
CA GLU A 158 -45.76 17.31 42.29
C GLU A 158 -44.75 16.85 43.36
N ALA A 159 -43.66 17.59 43.54
CA ALA A 159 -43.39 18.41 44.73
C ALA A 159 -41.93 18.89 44.78
N LEU A 160 -41.79 20.13 45.28
CA LEU A 160 -40.57 20.79 45.76
C LEU A 160 -39.56 19.87 46.47
N TYR A 161 -38.27 20.14 46.29
CA TYR A 161 -37.36 20.52 47.38
C TYR A 161 -36.03 21.06 46.82
N GLU A 162 -35.54 22.14 47.42
CA GLU A 162 -34.25 22.77 47.14
C GLU A 162 -33.05 22.00 47.74
N ASP A 163 -31.88 22.33 47.19
CA ASP A 163 -30.68 22.76 47.93
C ASP A 163 -29.48 21.79 48.13
N LYS A 164 -28.32 22.34 47.75
CA LYS A 164 -26.90 22.08 48.14
C LYS A 164 -26.22 20.72 47.83
N LEU A 165 -25.13 20.81 47.04
CA LEU A 165 -23.71 20.62 47.45
C LEU A 165 -22.82 20.62 46.18
N LYS A 166 -22.18 21.74 45.86
CA LYS A 166 -20.73 22.04 46.08
C LYS A 166 -19.73 20.99 45.55
N ALA A 167 -19.03 21.44 44.51
CA ALA A 167 -17.57 21.48 44.36
C ALA A 167 -16.75 20.18 44.54
N ASN A 168 -16.16 19.72 43.44
CA ASN A 168 -14.79 19.19 43.45
C ASN A 168 -14.09 19.54 42.13
N LYS A 169 -13.41 20.70 42.14
CA LYS A 169 -12.33 21.02 41.20
C LYS A 169 -11.11 20.21 41.61
N ARG A 170 -10.59 19.38 40.72
CA ARG A 170 -9.19 18.92 40.77
C ARG A 170 -8.43 19.54 39.60
N PRO A 171 -7.37 20.34 39.84
CA PRO A 171 -6.45 20.76 38.80
C PRO A 171 -5.34 19.69 38.68
N SER A 172 -5.32 18.95 37.58
CA SER A 172 -4.12 18.18 37.21
C SER A 172 -3.28 19.04 36.27
N ASN A 173 -2.32 19.75 36.88
CA ASN A 173 -1.18 20.33 36.21
C ASN A 173 -0.27 19.20 35.70
N PHE A 174 -0.30 18.93 34.39
CA PHE A 174 0.86 18.42 33.67
C PHE A 174 1.02 19.29 32.42
N HIS A 175 1.93 20.26 32.53
CA HIS A 175 2.38 21.09 31.42
C HIS A 175 3.54 20.35 30.75
N LEU A 176 3.29 19.76 29.59
CA LEU A 176 4.33 19.33 28.65
C LEU A 176 4.32 20.32 27.46
N PRO A 177 5.49 20.66 26.92
CA PRO A 177 5.65 21.74 25.96
C PRO A 177 4.94 21.44 24.62
N PRO A 178 4.54 22.48 23.86
CA PRO A 178 3.92 22.30 22.56
C PRO A 178 4.96 21.78 21.56
N SER A 179 5.01 20.46 21.41
CA SER A 179 5.69 19.81 20.29
C SER A 179 4.96 20.20 19.02
N GLY A 180 5.72 20.79 18.09
CA GLY A 180 5.22 21.47 16.89
C GLY A 180 4.19 20.69 16.09
N ASP A 181 3.35 21.47 15.43
CA ASP A 181 2.27 21.03 14.57
C ASP A 181 2.66 19.79 13.75
N PRO A 182 1.84 18.71 13.75
CA PRO A 182 1.99 17.68 12.74
C PRO A 182 1.70 18.35 11.40
N LYS A 183 2.76 18.68 10.67
CA LYS A 183 2.67 19.08 9.26
C LYS A 183 1.82 18.02 8.58
N LYS A 184 0.58 18.38 8.24
CA LYS A 184 -0.27 17.65 7.31
C LYS A 184 0.54 17.46 6.03
N CYS A 185 1.26 16.36 5.93
CA CYS A 185 1.83 15.89 4.69
C CYS A 185 0.65 15.55 3.81
N LYS A 186 0.29 16.50 2.93
CA LYS A 186 -0.64 16.22 1.83
C LYS A 186 -0.02 15.06 1.05
N PRO A 187 -0.71 13.92 0.86
CA PRO A 187 -0.19 12.85 0.03
C PRO A 187 0.06 13.44 -1.35
N VAL A 188 1.25 13.18 -1.90
CA VAL A 188 1.60 13.51 -3.28
C VAL A 188 0.64 12.70 -4.15
N LYS A 189 -0.47 13.35 -4.52
CA LYS A 189 -1.52 12.76 -5.35
C LYS A 189 -0.87 12.39 -6.68
N SER A 190 -0.58 11.11 -6.89
CA SER A 190 -0.41 10.60 -8.24
C SER A 190 -1.68 11.02 -8.98
N ALA A 191 -1.55 11.97 -9.92
CA ALA A 191 -2.68 12.67 -10.53
C ALA A 191 -3.64 11.75 -11.31
N LYS A 192 -3.41 10.45 -11.28
CA LYS A 192 -4.17 9.42 -11.97
C LYS A 192 -5.02 8.55 -11.03
N MET A 193 -4.91 8.69 -9.70
CA MET A 193 -5.69 7.88 -8.76
C MET A 193 -6.72 8.71 -7.99
N LYS A 194 -7.82 8.05 -7.62
CA LYS A 194 -8.93 8.61 -6.85
C LYS A 194 -9.29 7.63 -5.74
N GLU A 195 -9.33 8.14 -4.50
CA GLU A 195 -9.82 7.41 -3.34
C GLU A 195 -11.34 7.29 -3.38
N LEU A 196 -11.86 6.10 -3.04
CA LEU A 196 -13.28 5.81 -2.91
C LEU A 196 -13.76 6.00 -1.46
N GLY A 197 -15.03 6.33 -1.26
CA GLY A 197 -15.62 6.52 0.07
C GLY A 197 -15.13 7.79 0.77
N HIS A 198 -15.08 7.72 2.11
CA HIS A 198 -14.57 8.80 2.95
C HIS A 198 -13.04 8.93 2.85
N GLU A 199 -12.52 10.12 3.14
CA GLU A 199 -11.07 10.36 3.19
C GLU A 199 -10.41 9.41 4.20
N GLY A 200 -9.40 8.64 3.77
CA GLY A 200 -8.73 7.64 4.61
C GLY A 200 -9.29 6.22 4.52
N SER A 201 -10.21 5.95 3.58
CA SER A 201 -10.68 4.58 3.33
C SER A 201 -9.55 3.66 2.83
N GLY A 202 -8.51 4.23 2.23
CA GLY A 202 -7.36 3.50 1.69
C GLY A 202 -7.67 2.69 0.42
N VAL A 203 -8.85 2.84 -0.17
CA VAL A 203 -9.24 2.15 -1.41
C VAL A 203 -9.09 3.10 -2.59
N TRP A 204 -8.17 2.78 -3.48
CA TRP A 204 -7.81 3.63 -4.62
C TRP A 204 -8.23 2.97 -5.94
N ILE A 205 -8.76 3.76 -6.85
CA ILE A 205 -8.98 3.36 -8.25
C ILE A 205 -8.40 4.40 -9.19
N THR A 206 -8.23 4.07 -10.46
CA THR A 206 -7.78 5.04 -11.47
C THR A 206 -8.86 6.08 -11.75
N ARG A 207 -8.47 7.29 -12.18
CA ARG A 207 -9.41 8.36 -12.56
C ARG A 207 -10.32 7.94 -13.71
N ASP A 208 -9.81 7.20 -14.68
CA ASP A 208 -10.60 6.75 -15.83
C ASP A 208 -11.70 5.78 -15.41
N GLN A 209 -11.37 4.83 -14.52
CA GLN A 209 -12.36 3.92 -13.91
C GLN A 209 -13.39 4.68 -13.07
N TRP A 210 -12.95 5.69 -12.31
CA TRP A 210 -13.83 6.54 -11.53
C TRP A 210 -14.80 7.33 -12.41
N ASP A 211 -14.29 7.96 -13.47
CA ASP A 211 -15.09 8.76 -14.39
C ASP A 211 -16.04 7.86 -15.20
N GLU A 212 -15.63 6.65 -15.57
CA GLU A 212 -16.54 5.66 -16.15
C GLU A 212 -17.66 5.29 -15.18
N ALA A 213 -17.33 5.00 -13.91
CA ALA A 213 -18.33 4.66 -12.91
C ALA A 213 -19.31 5.83 -12.67
N LYS A 214 -18.79 7.05 -12.60
CA LYS A 214 -19.58 8.28 -12.38
C LYS A 214 -20.50 8.61 -13.56
N ARG A 215 -20.14 8.23 -14.78
CA ARG A 215 -21.02 8.39 -15.96
C ARG A 215 -22.23 7.46 -15.95
N LYS A 216 -22.25 6.42 -15.10
CA LYS A 216 -23.41 5.53 -15.01
C LYS A 216 -24.57 6.26 -14.33
N ASN A 217 -25.73 6.20 -14.98
CA ASN A 217 -26.97 6.87 -14.59
C ASN A 217 -27.79 6.12 -13.53
N SER A 218 -27.38 4.91 -13.15
CA SER A 218 -28.04 4.08 -12.15
C SER A 218 -27.04 3.61 -11.10
N PHE A 219 -27.44 3.61 -9.83
CA PHE A 219 -26.61 3.15 -8.73
C PHE A 219 -26.18 1.67 -8.92
N THR A 220 -27.01 0.82 -9.52
CA THR A 220 -26.66 -0.59 -9.78
C THR A 220 -25.59 -0.72 -10.86
N ALA A 221 -25.67 0.12 -11.89
CA ALA A 221 -24.66 0.17 -12.95
C ALA A 221 -23.34 0.77 -12.46
N MET A 222 -23.40 1.84 -11.65
CA MET A 222 -22.22 2.42 -10.99
C MET A 222 -21.56 1.39 -10.06
N THR A 223 -22.35 0.71 -9.22
CA THR A 223 -21.87 -0.38 -8.35
C THR A 223 -21.14 -1.45 -9.15
N GLY A 224 -21.72 -1.89 -10.29
CA GLY A 224 -21.09 -2.88 -11.16
C GLY A 224 -19.75 -2.42 -11.75
N SER A 225 -19.62 -1.13 -12.07
CA SER A 225 -18.37 -0.53 -12.57
C SER A 225 -17.30 -0.47 -11.49
N LEU A 226 -17.66 -0.04 -10.29
CA LEU A 226 -16.77 0.01 -9.14
C LEU A 226 -16.31 -1.38 -8.71
N LEU A 227 -17.19 -2.38 -8.71
CA LEU A 227 -16.83 -3.77 -8.41
C LEU A 227 -15.74 -4.29 -9.36
N SER A 228 -15.86 -4.01 -10.66
CA SER A 228 -14.83 -4.39 -11.64
C SER A 228 -13.51 -3.65 -11.49
N SER A 229 -13.52 -2.48 -10.85
CA SER A 229 -12.31 -1.68 -10.63
C SER A 229 -11.60 -2.04 -9.33
N VAL A 230 -12.36 -2.38 -8.28
CA VAL A 230 -11.84 -2.67 -6.93
C VAL A 230 -11.50 -4.15 -6.76
N PHE A 231 -12.29 -5.06 -7.35
CA PHE A 231 -12.07 -6.50 -7.19
C PHE A 231 -11.48 -7.12 -8.46
N PRO A 232 -10.42 -7.95 -8.32
CA PRO A 232 -9.92 -8.76 -9.43
C PRO A 232 -11.01 -9.69 -9.98
N VAL A 233 -10.93 -9.98 -11.28
CA VAL A 233 -11.90 -10.84 -11.98
C VAL A 233 -12.03 -12.22 -11.32
N ASP A 234 -10.91 -12.81 -10.90
CA ASP A 234 -10.88 -14.12 -10.23
C ASP A 234 -11.64 -14.13 -8.90
N VAL A 235 -11.58 -13.02 -8.15
CA VAL A 235 -12.31 -12.87 -6.89
C VAL A 235 -13.80 -12.81 -7.17
N LEU A 236 -14.23 -12.05 -8.17
CA LEU A 236 -15.64 -11.94 -8.57
C LEU A 236 -16.21 -13.28 -9.09
N LEU A 237 -15.38 -14.10 -9.75
CA LEU A 237 -15.80 -15.43 -10.21
C LEU A 237 -16.11 -16.38 -9.05
N LYS A 238 -15.30 -16.33 -8.00
CA LYS A 238 -15.35 -17.27 -6.85
C LYS A 238 -16.18 -16.75 -5.68
N SER A 239 -16.68 -15.51 -5.74
CA SER A 239 -17.31 -14.84 -4.61
C SER A 239 -18.71 -14.31 -4.91
N ASN A 240 -19.50 -14.06 -3.88
CA ASN A 240 -20.82 -13.41 -3.96
C ASN A 240 -20.99 -12.46 -2.76
N TYR A 241 -22.12 -11.76 -2.69
CA TYR A 241 -22.33 -10.70 -1.70
C TYR A 241 -22.27 -11.18 -0.23
N LYS A 242 -22.80 -12.36 0.10
CA LYS A 242 -22.89 -12.87 1.49
C LYS A 242 -22.17 -14.21 1.75
N GLY A 243 -21.48 -14.76 0.76
CA GLY A 243 -21.02 -16.15 0.78
C GLY A 243 -22.14 -17.16 0.48
N GLY A 244 -21.76 -18.44 0.48
CA GLY A 244 -22.68 -19.57 0.51
C GLY A 244 -23.02 -20.19 -0.85
N SER A 245 -23.90 -21.18 -0.81
CA SER A 245 -24.36 -21.90 -2.01
C SER A 245 -25.31 -21.05 -2.84
N SER A 246 -25.28 -21.24 -4.15
CA SER A 246 -26.31 -20.70 -5.03
C SER A 246 -27.69 -21.18 -4.60
N LYS A 247 -28.69 -20.29 -4.60
CA LYS A 247 -30.10 -20.70 -4.49
C LYS A 247 -30.60 -21.41 -5.75
N ASN A 248 -29.89 -21.27 -6.86
CA ASN A 248 -30.23 -21.94 -8.11
C ASN A 248 -29.87 -23.43 -8.01
N THR A 249 -30.86 -24.30 -8.27
CA THR A 249 -30.79 -25.76 -8.12
C THR A 249 -29.68 -26.39 -8.95
N GLU A 250 -29.34 -25.80 -10.09
CA GLU A 250 -28.27 -26.24 -11.00
C GLU A 250 -26.85 -26.04 -10.45
N PHE A 251 -26.69 -25.19 -9.42
CA PHE A 251 -25.38 -24.83 -8.86
C PHE A 251 -25.28 -25.06 -7.35
N LYS A 252 -26.10 -25.95 -6.78
CA LYS A 252 -26.15 -26.23 -5.34
C LYS A 252 -24.79 -26.62 -4.74
N ASP A 253 -23.97 -27.29 -5.54
CA ASP A 253 -22.66 -27.79 -5.10
C ASP A 253 -21.56 -26.71 -5.10
N LYS A 254 -21.79 -25.58 -5.79
CA LYS A 254 -20.84 -24.48 -5.83
C LYS A 254 -21.04 -23.55 -4.65
N LYS A 255 -20.13 -23.63 -3.69
CA LYS A 255 -20.01 -22.68 -2.57
C LYS A 255 -19.17 -21.49 -3.01
N TYR A 256 -19.74 -20.29 -2.90
CA TYR A 256 -19.02 -19.04 -3.15
C TYR A 256 -18.49 -18.46 -1.85
N LYS A 257 -17.35 -17.78 -1.92
CA LYS A 257 -16.81 -17.01 -0.80
C LYS A 257 -17.57 -15.68 -0.66
N ALA A 258 -17.65 -15.15 0.55
CA ALA A 258 -18.13 -13.78 0.72
C ALA A 258 -17.09 -12.81 0.18
N LEU A 259 -17.55 -11.74 -0.47
CA LEU A 259 -16.69 -10.60 -0.82
C LEU A 259 -16.25 -9.86 0.44
N ASP A 260 -15.11 -9.16 0.34
CA ASP A 260 -14.59 -8.36 1.44
C ASP A 260 -15.60 -7.27 1.84
N GLU A 261 -16.08 -7.37 3.08
CA GLU A 261 -17.09 -6.47 3.64
C GLU A 261 -16.60 -5.03 3.75
N LYS A 262 -15.30 -4.82 4.01
CA LYS A 262 -14.72 -3.47 4.10
C LYS A 262 -14.78 -2.78 2.74
N LEU A 263 -14.35 -3.47 1.69
CA LEU A 263 -14.39 -2.94 0.32
C LEU A 263 -15.83 -2.71 -0.15
N LEU A 264 -16.75 -3.63 0.17
CA LEU A 264 -18.16 -3.46 -0.12
C LEU A 264 -18.78 -2.27 0.60
N ARG A 265 -18.39 -2.01 1.85
CA ARG A 265 -18.83 -0.84 2.61
C ARG A 265 -18.35 0.46 1.97
N VAL A 266 -17.08 0.53 1.55
CA VAL A 266 -16.53 1.71 0.85
C VAL A 266 -17.27 1.97 -0.46
N ILE A 267 -17.54 0.93 -1.26
CA ILE A 267 -18.31 1.05 -2.50
C ILE A 267 -19.74 1.53 -2.20
N ARG A 268 -20.39 0.93 -1.19
CA ARG A 268 -21.73 1.31 -0.74
C ARG A 268 -21.80 2.78 -0.36
N GLU A 269 -20.91 3.26 0.50
CA GLU A 269 -20.85 4.67 0.92
C GLU A 269 -20.68 5.59 -0.29
N THR A 270 -19.77 5.23 -1.20
CA THR A 270 -19.51 5.99 -2.43
C THR A 270 -20.75 6.11 -3.32
N VAL A 271 -21.46 5.00 -3.53
CA VAL A 271 -22.64 4.96 -4.39
C VAL A 271 -23.80 5.72 -3.74
N GLN A 272 -23.99 5.56 -2.42
CA GLN A 272 -25.02 6.27 -1.66
C GLN A 272 -24.81 7.80 -1.68
N GLU A 273 -23.57 8.27 -1.67
CA GLU A 273 -23.25 9.70 -1.78
C GLU A 273 -23.65 10.27 -3.16
N LYS A 274 -23.49 9.50 -4.25
CA LYS A 274 -23.78 9.95 -5.62
C LYS A 274 -25.23 9.76 -6.04
N HIS A 275 -25.87 8.70 -5.56
CA HIS A 275 -27.21 8.30 -5.97
C HIS A 275 -28.17 8.37 -4.78
N LYS A 276 -29.04 9.38 -4.76
CA LYS A 276 -30.04 9.57 -3.70
C LYS A 276 -31.14 8.50 -3.70
N ASP A 277 -31.31 7.79 -4.81
CA ASP A 277 -32.24 6.66 -4.99
C ASP A 277 -31.68 5.32 -4.49
N PHE A 278 -30.50 5.34 -3.85
CA PHE A 278 -29.85 4.16 -3.32
C PHE A 278 -30.73 3.39 -2.32
N LYS A 279 -30.77 2.07 -2.48
CA LYS A 279 -31.46 1.14 -1.58
C LYS A 279 -30.57 -0.07 -1.31
N ASP A 280 -30.51 -0.48 -0.04
CA ASP A 280 -29.62 -1.56 0.41
C ASP A 280 -29.97 -2.94 -0.17
N GLY A 281 -31.25 -3.30 -0.18
CA GLY A 281 -31.69 -4.58 -0.76
C GLY A 281 -31.24 -4.75 -2.23
N PRO A 282 -31.58 -3.79 -3.11
CA PRO A 282 -31.11 -3.77 -4.49
C PRO A 282 -29.59 -3.72 -4.67
N PHE A 283 -28.84 -3.12 -3.74
CA PHE A 283 -27.37 -3.10 -3.79
C PHE A 283 -26.78 -4.52 -3.75
N GLY A 284 -27.19 -5.35 -2.78
CA GLY A 284 -26.73 -6.74 -2.71
C GLY A 284 -27.10 -7.55 -3.96
N THR A 285 -28.29 -7.31 -4.52
CA THR A 285 -28.72 -7.90 -5.79
C THR A 285 -27.83 -7.45 -6.96
N ALA A 286 -27.49 -6.16 -7.04
CA ALA A 286 -26.61 -5.63 -8.08
C ALA A 286 -25.20 -6.26 -8.01
N VAL A 287 -24.65 -6.43 -6.81
CA VAL A 287 -23.36 -7.10 -6.59
C VAL A 287 -23.41 -8.54 -7.12
N ASN A 288 -24.43 -9.30 -6.74
CA ASN A 288 -24.59 -10.69 -7.20
C ASN A 288 -24.82 -10.79 -8.72
N ASN A 289 -25.62 -9.89 -9.28
CA ASN A 289 -25.86 -9.83 -10.72
C ASN A 289 -24.57 -9.54 -11.49
N LYS A 290 -23.72 -8.64 -10.99
CA LYS A 290 -22.41 -8.37 -11.59
C LYS A 290 -21.50 -9.59 -11.53
N CYS A 291 -21.41 -10.28 -10.40
CA CYS A 291 -20.64 -11.53 -10.28
C CYS A 291 -21.16 -12.60 -11.26
N GLY A 292 -22.48 -12.74 -11.38
CA GLY A 292 -23.11 -13.63 -12.36
C GLY A 292 -22.77 -13.26 -13.82
N LYS A 293 -22.79 -11.97 -14.14
CA LYS A 293 -22.42 -11.46 -15.46
C LYS A 293 -20.97 -11.81 -15.81
N VAL A 294 -20.02 -11.56 -14.91
CA VAL A 294 -18.61 -11.90 -15.10
C VAL A 294 -18.42 -13.40 -15.34
N ARG A 295 -19.13 -14.26 -14.60
CA ARG A 295 -19.08 -15.72 -14.81
C ARG A 295 -19.60 -16.12 -16.19
N ASN A 296 -20.71 -15.53 -16.63
CA ASN A 296 -21.29 -15.81 -17.93
C ASN A 296 -20.39 -15.33 -19.07
N GLU A 297 -19.77 -14.16 -18.93
CA GLU A 297 -18.79 -13.62 -19.87
C GLU A 297 -17.57 -14.54 -19.98
N MET A 298 -17.01 -15.00 -18.86
CA MET A 298 -15.89 -15.94 -18.86
C MET A 298 -16.26 -17.30 -19.47
N LYS A 299 -17.45 -17.83 -19.19
CA LYS A 299 -17.94 -19.06 -19.84
C LYS A 299 -18.04 -18.88 -21.36
N LYS A 300 -18.54 -17.73 -21.81
CA LYS A 300 -18.66 -17.40 -23.24
C LYS A 300 -17.29 -17.25 -23.91
N GLN A 301 -16.33 -16.60 -23.24
CA GLN A 301 -14.96 -16.48 -23.74
C GLN A 301 -14.27 -17.84 -23.86
N LYS A 302 -14.42 -18.71 -22.85
CA LYS A 302 -13.89 -20.08 -22.90
C LYS A 302 -14.43 -20.87 -24.08
N LEU A 303 -15.75 -20.84 -24.29
CA LEU A 303 -16.39 -21.53 -25.42
C LEU A 303 -15.92 -20.96 -26.78
N LYS A 304 -15.72 -19.63 -26.87
CA LYS A 304 -15.20 -19.00 -28.08
C LYS A 304 -13.76 -19.44 -28.37
N ALA A 305 -12.91 -19.49 -27.35
CA ALA A 305 -11.52 -19.93 -27.48
C ALA A 305 -11.42 -21.41 -27.91
N GLU A 306 -12.26 -22.28 -27.35
CA GLU A 306 -12.32 -23.70 -27.72
C GLU A 306 -12.73 -23.90 -29.19
N LYS A 307 -13.74 -23.17 -29.66
CA LYS A 307 -14.16 -23.20 -31.07
C LYS A 307 -13.06 -22.72 -32.02
N LEU A 308 -12.34 -21.66 -31.65
CA LEU A 308 -11.23 -21.15 -32.47
C LEU A 308 -10.08 -22.15 -32.53
N LEU A 309 -9.80 -22.87 -31.43
CA LEU A 309 -8.79 -23.91 -31.41
C LEU A 309 -9.18 -25.11 -32.29
N GLU A 310 -10.45 -25.51 -32.26
CA GLU A 310 -10.98 -26.59 -33.09
C GLU A 310 -11.00 -26.23 -34.59
N GLU A 311 -11.28 -24.97 -34.92
CA GLU A 311 -11.20 -24.45 -36.29
C GLU A 311 -9.76 -24.37 -36.80
N ALA A 312 -8.81 -23.93 -35.96
CA ALA A 312 -7.39 -23.95 -36.30
C ALA A 312 -6.90 -25.38 -36.57
N ALA A 313 -7.25 -26.35 -35.71
CA ALA A 313 -6.86 -27.74 -35.86
C ALA A 313 -7.49 -28.46 -37.07
N ARG A 314 -8.55 -27.89 -37.69
CA ARG A 314 -9.15 -28.42 -38.92
C ARG A 314 -8.50 -27.89 -40.20
N ASN A 315 -7.75 -26.78 -40.10
CA ASN A 315 -7.11 -26.14 -41.23
C ASN A 315 -5.62 -26.52 -41.37
N ASP A 316 -5.07 -27.25 -40.40
CA ASP A 316 -3.75 -27.90 -40.44
C ASP A 316 -3.86 -29.35 -40.94
#